data_AF-A0A6P0PYD0-F1
#
_entry.id   AF-A0A6P0PYD0-F1
#
_cell.length_a   1.000
_cell.length_b   1.000
_cell.length_c   1.000
_cell.angle_alpha   90.00
_cell.angle_beta   90.00
_cell.angle_gamma   90.00
#
_symmetry.space_group_name_H-M   'P 1'
#
loop_
_entity.id
_entity.type
_entity.pdbx_description
1 polymer ?
#
loop_
_entity_poly.entity_id
_entity_poly.type
_entity_poly.pdbx_seq_one_letter_code
_entity_poly.pdbx_strand_id
1 'polypeptide(L)' 'MYVLMEAGSFPLWFTLVYVVGFVAAVVIGSIAWYNSKRPAGWEGSETPNWVPKIDSEDNSKGES' A
#
# COMPACT_ATOMS: atom_id res chain seq x y z
N MET A 1 40.45 12.61 30.84
CA MET A 1 39.86 11.47 30.09
C MET A 1 38.43 11.23 30.59
N TYR A 2 37.53 12.20 30.34
CA TYR A 2 36.10 12.10 30.66
C TYR A 2 35.22 12.41 29.42
N VAL A 3 35.82 12.98 28.37
CA VAL A 3 35.14 13.36 27.12
C VAL A 3 34.76 12.15 26.25
N LEU A 4 35.27 10.95 26.56
CA LEU A 4 34.93 9.71 25.85
C LEU A 4 33.88 8.86 26.58
N MET A 5 33.56 9.19 27.84
CA MET A 5 32.61 8.40 28.66
C MET A 5 31.15 8.85 28.46
N GLU A 6 30.95 10.07 27.96
CA GLU A 6 29.65 10.60 27.50
C GLU A 6 29.34 10.14 26.06
N ALA A 7 29.63 8.89 25.70
CA ALA A 7 29.01 8.24 24.53
C ALA A 7 27.57 7.83 24.92
N GLY A 8 26.81 8.79 25.44
CA GLY A 8 25.68 8.56 26.34
C GLY A 8 24.33 8.54 25.64
N SER A 9 23.76 7.35 25.55
CA SER A 9 22.37 7.03 25.17
C SER A 9 22.03 7.14 23.69
N PHE A 10 22.09 5.99 22.99
CA PHE A 10 21.44 5.82 21.70
C PHE A 10 19.92 6.05 21.87
N PRO A 11 19.27 6.89 21.04
CA PRO A 11 17.90 7.33 21.26
C PRO A 11 16.87 6.25 20.85
N LEU A 12 16.88 5.11 21.55
CA LEU A 12 16.12 3.91 21.24
C LEU A 12 14.63 4.20 20.98
N TRP A 13 14.00 5.01 21.82
CA TRP A 13 12.58 5.34 21.70
C TRP A 13 12.27 6.11 20.41
N PHE A 14 13.11 7.08 20.06
CA PHE A 14 12.95 7.85 18.83
C PHE A 14 13.12 6.93 17.61
N THR A 15 14.16 6.10 17.60
CA THR A 15 14.43 5.18 16.48
C THR A 15 13.31 4.16 16.32
N LEU A 16 12.78 3.64 17.43
CA LEU A 16 11.70 2.66 17.41
C LEU A 16 10.41 3.25 16.85
N VAL A 17 9.99 4.43 17.32
CA VAL A 17 8.81 5.12 16.79
C VAL A 17 8.99 5.45 15.30
N TYR A 18 10.18 5.90 14.91
CA TYR A 18 10.49 6.21 13.51
C TYR A 18 10.38 4.98 12.61
N VAL A 19 10.97 3.85 13.00
CA VAL A 19 10.93 2.60 12.23
C VAL A 19 9.50 2.07 12.13
N VAL A 20 8.77 2.03 13.24
CA VAL A 20 7.38 1.55 13.24
C VAL A 20 6.48 2.45 12.39
N GLY A 21 6.62 3.77 12.52
CA GLY A 21 5.88 4.74 11.70
C GLY A 21 6.21 4.64 10.22
N PHE A 22 7.49 4.46 9.87
CA PHE A 22 7.92 4.26 8.50
C PHE A 22 7.34 2.97 7.90
N VAL A 23 7.39 1.85 8.62
CA VAL A 23 6.79 0.59 8.17
C VAL A 23 5.29 0.74 7.95
N ALA A 24 4.58 1.38 8.89
CA ALA A 24 3.16 1.66 8.73
C ALA A 24 2.86 2.52 7.49
N ALA A 25 3.64 3.57 7.26
CA ALA A 25 3.48 4.43 6.09
C ALA A 25 3.74 3.69 4.77
N VAL A 26 4.78 2.84 4.70
CA VAL A 26 5.09 2.04 3.51
C VAL A 26 3.99 1.02 3.24
N VAL A 27 3.49 0.33 4.26
CA VAL A 27 2.42 -0.66 4.10
C VAL A 27 1.14 0.01 3.61
N ILE A 28 0.69 1.08 4.29
CA ILE A 28 -0.54 1.79 3.91
C ILE A 28 -0.38 2.42 2.52
N GLY A 29 0.77 3.04 2.24
CA GLY A 29 1.07 3.62 0.94
C GLY A 29 1.09 2.58 -0.19
N SER A 30 1.63 1.40 0.06
CA SER A 30 1.64 0.29 -0.91
C SER A 30 0.22 -0.20 -1.20
N ILE A 31 -0.58 -0.46 -0.16
CA ILE A 31 -1.98 -0.87 -0.32
C ILE A 31 -2.77 0.21 -1.06
N ALA A 32 -2.59 1.47 -0.68
CA ALA A 32 -3.24 2.59 -1.34
C ALA A 32 -2.79 2.74 -2.80
N TRP A 33 -1.53 2.46 -3.13
CA TRP A 33 -1.03 2.51 -4.50
C TRP A 33 -1.66 1.40 -5.37
N TYR A 34 -1.75 0.17 -4.85
CA TYR A 34 -2.41 -0.93 -5.56
C TYR A 34 -3.94 -0.77 -5.68
N ASN A 35 -4.58 -0.09 -4.72
CA ASN A 35 -6.02 0.22 -4.77
C ASN A 35 -6.36 1.53 -5.49
N SER A 36 -5.38 2.41 -5.68
CA SER A 36 -5.57 3.61 -6.50
C SER A 36 -5.73 3.16 -7.95
N LYS A 37 -6.67 3.80 -8.66
CA LYS A 37 -7.23 3.37 -9.96
C LYS A 37 -6.19 2.80 -10.93
N ARG A 38 -6.67 1.89 -11.80
CA ARG A 38 -5.93 1.38 -12.96
C ARG A 38 -5.12 2.54 -13.58
N PRO A 39 -3.80 2.39 -13.78
CA PRO A 39 -2.94 3.49 -14.20
C PRO A 39 -3.46 4.10 -15.51
N ALA A 40 -3.34 5.42 -15.65
CA ALA A 40 -3.78 6.14 -16.84
C ALA A 40 -3.21 5.48 -18.11
N GLY A 41 -4.09 4.99 -18.99
CA GLY A 41 -3.73 4.20 -20.17
C GLY A 41 -4.24 2.75 -20.14
N TRP A 42 -4.76 2.29 -19.00
CA TRP A 42 -5.46 1.00 -18.89
C TRP A 42 -6.97 1.07 -19.21
N GLU A 43 -7.56 2.25 -19.40
CA GLU A 43 -8.95 2.39 -19.84
C GLU A 43 -9.23 1.82 -21.25
N GLY A 44 -8.23 1.76 -22.13
CA GLY A 44 -8.34 1.23 -23.50
C GLY A 44 -7.59 -0.07 -23.74
N SER A 45 -7.04 -0.68 -22.69
CA SER A 45 -6.35 -1.96 -22.81
C SER A 45 -7.40 -3.07 -23.00
N GLU A 46 -7.40 -3.68 -24.19
CA GLU A 46 -8.25 -4.82 -24.48
C GLU A 46 -7.95 -5.93 -23.45
N THR A 47 -8.99 -6.37 -22.75
CA THR A 47 -8.88 -7.54 -21.88
C THR A 47 -8.43 -8.73 -22.72
N PRO A 48 -7.31 -9.38 -22.39
CA PRO A 48 -6.79 -10.49 -23.18
C PRO A 48 -7.82 -11.61 -23.32
N ASN A 49 -7.82 -12.30 -24.46
CA ASN A 49 -8.79 -13.35 -24.76
C ASN A 49 -8.67 -14.60 -23.87
N TRP A 50 -7.65 -14.67 -22.99
CA TRP A 50 -7.49 -15.74 -22.00
C TRP A 50 -8.19 -15.45 -20.66
N VAL A 51 -8.68 -14.22 -20.45
CA VAL A 51 -9.39 -13.83 -19.24
C VAL A 51 -10.83 -14.34 -19.32
N PRO A 52 -11.26 -15.27 -18.45
CA PRO A 52 -12.64 -15.72 -18.41
C PRO A 52 -13.55 -14.54 -18.04
N LYS A 53 -14.62 -14.33 -18.79
CA LYS A 53 -15.66 -13.38 -18.41
C LYS A 53 -16.43 -13.97 -17.24
N ILE A 54 -16.38 -13.31 -16.09
CA ILE A 54 -17.24 -13.65 -14.96
C ILE A 54 -18.54 -12.88 -15.16
N ASP A 55 -19.62 -13.59 -15.47
CA ASP A 55 -20.96 -13.04 -15.42
C ASP A 55 -21.32 -12.90 -13.95
N SER A 56 -21.15 -11.70 -13.38
CA SER A 56 -21.69 -11.42 -12.05
C SER A 56 -23.21 -11.47 -12.15
N GLU A 57 -23.83 -12.41 -11.43
CA GLU A 57 -25.28 -12.57 -11.25
C GLU A 57 -25.95 -11.40 -10.48
N ASP A 58 -25.49 -10.16 -10.68
CA ASP A 58 -26.08 -8.94 -10.12
C ASP A 58 -26.85 -8.14 -11.18
N ASN A 59 -27.44 -8.84 -12.15
CA ASN A 59 -28.37 -8.28 -13.14
C ASN A 59 -29.69 -9.08 -13.20
N SER A 60 -30.12 -9.63 -12.06
CA SER A 60 -31.41 -10.33 -11.91
C SER A 60 -32.32 -9.71 -10.85
N LYS A 61 -32.16 -8.39 -10.60
CA LYS A 61 -33.16 -7.55 -9.92
C LYS A 61 -33.16 -6.13 -10.51
N GLY A 62 -33.92 -5.92 -11.57
CA GLY A 62 -34.16 -4.59 -12.12
C GLY A 62 -35.06 -4.60 -13.35
N GLU A 63 -36.35 -4.34 -13.13
CA GLU A 63 -37.35 -3.83 -14.08
C GLU A 63 -37.98 -4.76 -15.14
N SER A 64 -39.22 -5.15 -14.78
CA SER A 64 -40.48 -5.09 -15.57
C SER A 64 -40.71 -6.09 -16.72
#